data_AF-A0A1P8FJU4-F1
#
_entry.id   AF-A0A1P8FJU4-F1
#
_cell.length_a   1.000
_cell.length_b   1.000
_cell.length_c   1.000
_cell.angle_alpha   90.00
_cell.angle_beta   90.00
_cell.angle_gamma   90.00
#
_symmetry.space_group_name_H-M   'P 1'
#
loop_
_entity.id
_entity.type
_entity.pdbx_description
1 polymer ?
#
loop_
_entity_poly.entity_id
_entity_poly.type
_entity_poly.pdbx_seq_one_letter_code
_entity_poly.pdbx_strand_id
1 'polypeptide(L)'
;MKTRTHEDTPRVLFIALGLWAVATVVAALEGVFSKLALVELAALSTFAFAFAIATAYGDLSLRQYLTRARTRSLLTFIVEVDLGIAIGTMLALGLGQGAWQVALLKFPLAVVVVFALPVAGVAHVLLAERLLRRSPVALPRVANRAAISR
;
A
#
# COMPACT_ATOMS: atom_id res chain seq x y z
N MET A 1 -17.75 23.81 25.62
CA MET A 1 -16.69 24.09 24.63
C MET A 1 -15.97 22.76 24.36
N LYS A 2 -16.27 22.07 23.25
CA LYS A 2 -15.61 20.81 22.89
C LYS A 2 -14.23 21.17 22.33
N THR A 3 -13.17 20.96 23.10
CA THR A 3 -11.81 20.99 22.58
C THR A 3 -11.69 19.87 21.55
N ARG A 4 -11.63 20.23 20.26
CA ARG A 4 -11.24 19.27 19.22
C ARG A 4 -9.76 18.96 19.50
N THR A 5 -9.49 17.79 20.08
CA THR A 5 -8.13 17.24 20.12
C THR A 5 -7.67 17.14 18.69
N HIS A 6 -6.61 17.88 18.36
CA HIS A 6 -5.99 17.84 17.05
C HIS A 6 -5.35 16.44 16.92
N GLU A 7 -5.92 15.59 16.07
CA GLU A 7 -5.35 14.28 15.81
C GLU A 7 -4.14 14.44 14.89
N ASP A 8 -2.97 14.03 15.37
CA ASP A 8 -1.75 14.01 14.56
C ASP A 8 -1.79 12.80 13.63
N THR A 9 -2.66 12.85 12.61
CA THR A 9 -2.79 11.83 11.55
C THR A 9 -1.44 11.27 11.03
N PRO A 10 -0.40 12.09 10.72
CA PRO A 10 0.89 11.55 10.29
C PRO A 10 1.56 10.66 11.34
N ARG A 11 1.49 11.06 12.62
CA ARG A 11 2.10 10.33 13.73
C ARG A 11 1.36 9.02 13.99
N VAL A 12 0.04 9.07 14.01
CA VAL A 12 -0.81 7.88 14.18
C VAL A 12 -0.57 6.89 13.05
N LEU A 13 -0.54 7.36 11.80
CA LEU A 13 -0.28 6.51 10.63
C LEU A 13 1.11 5.86 10.70
N PHE A 14 2.14 6.63 11.04
CA PHE A 14 3.51 6.10 11.15
C PHE A 14 3.62 5.05 12.25
N ILE A 15 3.00 5.29 13.41
CA ILE A 15 2.97 4.32 14.52
C ILE A 15 2.20 3.07 14.11
N ALA A 16 1.02 3.21 13.49
CA ALA A 16 0.21 2.08 13.07
C ALA A 16 0.92 1.20 12.03
N LEU A 17 1.52 1.82 11.00
CA LEU A 17 2.31 1.10 9.99
C LEU A 17 3.55 0.44 10.61
N GLY A 18 4.24 1.14 11.52
CA GLY A 18 5.39 0.59 12.23
C GLY A 18 5.03 -0.63 13.08
N LEU A 19 3.93 -0.54 13.84
CA LEU A 19 3.42 -1.66 14.64
C LEU A 19 3.00 -2.84 13.76
N TRP A 20 2.34 -2.57 12.63
CA TRP A 20 1.96 -3.63 11.69
C TRP A 20 3.18 -4.31 11.05
N ALA A 21 4.19 -3.54 10.64
CA ALA A 21 5.45 -4.07 10.14
C ALA A 21 6.14 -4.96 11.17
N VAL A 22 6.29 -4.46 12.41
CA VAL A 22 6.90 -5.20 13.52
C VAL A 22 6.12 -6.47 13.83
N ALA A 23 4.79 -6.40 13.93
CA ALA A 23 3.95 -7.58 14.17
C ALA A 23 4.11 -8.63 13.08
N THR A 24 4.18 -8.21 11.81
CA THR A 24 4.39 -9.13 10.68
C THR A 24 5.78 -9.77 10.74
N VAL A 25 6.82 -9.00 11.07
CA VAL A 25 8.19 -9.53 11.23
C VAL A 25 8.26 -10.52 12.39
N VAL A 26 7.71 -10.18 13.56
CA VAL A 26 7.70 -11.07 14.75
C VAL A 26 6.94 -12.35 14.45
N ALA A 27 5.74 -12.27 13.88
CA ALA A 27 4.96 -13.45 13.48
C ALA A 27 5.73 -14.33 12.48
N ALA A 28 6.50 -13.72 11.58
CA ALA A 28 7.36 -14.45 10.65
C ALA A 28 8.54 -15.12 11.36
N LEU A 29 9.20 -14.45 12.31
CA LEU A 29 10.30 -15.02 13.11
C LEU A 29 9.82 -16.18 14.00
N GLU A 30 8.61 -16.08 14.55
CA GLU A 30 7.97 -17.14 15.33
C GLU A 30 7.44 -18.30 14.45
N GLY A 31 7.60 -18.20 13.12
CA GLY A 31 7.15 -19.22 12.18
C GLY A 31 5.63 -19.33 12.09
N VAL A 32 4.85 -18.32 12.46
CA VAL A 32 3.38 -18.33 12.36
C VAL A 32 2.94 -18.60 10.92
N PHE A 33 3.53 -17.89 9.95
CA PHE A 33 3.21 -18.08 8.52
C PHE A 33 3.67 -19.44 7.98
N SER A 34 4.59 -20.14 8.67
CA SER A 34 5.00 -21.48 8.26
C SER A 34 3.90 -22.52 8.46
N LYS A 35 3.01 -22.26 9.43
CA LYS A 35 1.85 -23.10 9.79
C LYS A 35 0.66 -22.89 8.87
N LEU A 36 0.64 -21.78 8.12
CA LEU A 36 -0.43 -21.49 7.18
C LEU A 36 -0.25 -22.25 5.88
N ALA A 37 -1.36 -22.76 5.35
CA ALA A 37 -1.44 -23.23 3.98
C ALA A 37 -1.30 -22.04 3.01
N LEU A 38 -0.89 -22.31 1.77
CA LEU A 38 -0.72 -21.29 0.75
C LEU A 38 -2.02 -20.50 0.49
N VAL A 39 -3.17 -21.19 0.53
CA VAL A 39 -4.50 -20.59 0.35
C VAL A 39 -4.84 -19.63 1.49
N GLU A 40 -4.48 -19.97 2.74
CA GLU A 40 -4.71 -19.12 3.90
C GLU A 40 -3.83 -17.86 3.85
N LEU A 41 -2.57 -18.02 3.44
CA LEU A 41 -1.66 -16.88 3.23
C LEU A 41 -2.16 -15.96 2.12
N ALA A 42 -2.65 -16.51 1.01
CA ALA A 42 -3.25 -15.73 -0.07
C ALA A 42 -4.52 -14.98 0.39
N ALA A 43 -5.38 -15.64 1.18
CA ALA A 43 -6.57 -15.01 1.75
C ALA A 43 -6.19 -13.87 2.72
N LEU A 44 -5.20 -14.08 3.59
CA LEU A 44 -4.70 -13.06 4.50
C LEU A 44 -4.11 -11.85 3.76
N SER A 45 -3.33 -12.11 2.71
CA SER A 45 -2.79 -11.06 1.83
C SER A 45 -3.90 -10.25 1.15
N THR A 46 -4.89 -10.94 0.59
CA THR A 46 -6.04 -10.32 -0.08
C THR A 46 -6.82 -9.45 0.90
N PHE A 47 -7.05 -9.95 2.12
CA PHE A 47 -7.69 -9.22 3.19
C PHE A 47 -6.87 -7.97 3.58
N ALA A 48 -5.57 -8.11 3.80
CA ALA A 48 -4.68 -7.00 4.14
C ALA A 48 -4.68 -5.92 3.06
N PHE A 49 -4.64 -6.31 1.79
CA PHE A 49 -4.72 -5.40 0.65
C PHE A 49 -6.06 -4.65 0.61
N ALA A 50 -7.17 -5.37 0.70
CA ALA A 50 -8.51 -4.78 0.71
C ALA A 50 -8.69 -3.83 1.91
N PHE A 51 -8.20 -4.22 3.08
CA PHE A 51 -8.24 -3.40 4.30
C PHE A 51 -7.40 -2.13 4.15
N ALA A 52 -6.20 -2.21 3.57
CA ALA A 52 -5.35 -1.04 3.34
C ALA A 52 -6.02 -0.02 2.40
N ILE A 53 -6.64 -0.50 1.31
CA ILE A 53 -7.42 0.36 0.40
C ILE A 53 -8.63 0.95 1.13
N ALA A 54 -9.42 0.12 1.83
CA ALA A 54 -10.59 0.57 2.55
C ALA A 54 -10.23 1.63 3.61
N THR A 55 -9.10 1.47 4.31
CA THR A 55 -8.61 2.44 5.29
C THR A 55 -8.20 3.75 4.60
N ALA A 56 -7.45 3.67 3.50
CA ALA A 56 -7.01 4.85 2.75
C ALA A 56 -8.17 5.68 2.16
N TYR A 57 -9.29 5.03 1.81
CA TYR A 57 -10.45 5.67 1.19
C TYR A 57 -11.63 5.93 2.15
N GLY A 58 -11.70 5.21 3.26
CA GLY A 58 -12.76 5.32 4.25
C GLY A 58 -12.62 6.54 5.16
N ASP A 59 -11.40 7.03 5.36
CA ASP A 59 -11.12 8.24 6.12
C ASP A 59 -10.75 9.41 5.19
N LEU A 60 -11.62 10.43 5.14
CA LEU A 60 -11.42 11.62 4.33
C LEU A 60 -10.16 12.41 4.74
N SER A 61 -9.87 12.49 6.04
CA SER A 61 -8.72 13.21 6.59
C SER A 61 -7.43 12.52 6.17
N LEU A 62 -7.40 11.19 6.28
CA LEU A 62 -6.27 10.37 5.82
C LEU A 62 -6.08 10.50 4.32
N ARG A 63 -7.15 10.39 3.52
CA ARG A 63 -7.08 10.56 2.07
C ARG A 63 -6.55 11.94 1.66
N GLN A 64 -7.01 13.01 2.32
CA GLN A 64 -6.52 14.37 2.07
C GLN A 64 -5.05 14.52 2.44
N TYR A 65 -4.62 13.94 3.56
CA TYR A 65 -3.21 13.91 3.94
C TYR A 65 -2.36 13.18 2.89
N LEU A 66 -2.76 11.96 2.53
CA LEU A 66 -2.08 11.12 1.55
C LEU A 66 -2.04 11.74 0.15
N THR A 67 -3.08 12.48 -0.26
CA THR A 67 -3.13 13.18 -1.57
C THR A 67 -2.33 14.48 -1.60
N ARG A 68 -2.01 15.08 -0.45
CA ARG A 68 -1.17 16.28 -0.34
C ARG A 68 0.33 16.00 -0.28
N ALA A 69 0.75 14.77 0.00
CA ALA A 69 2.17 14.40 0.01
C ALA A 69 2.88 14.80 -1.30
N ARG A 70 4.14 15.26 -1.25
CA ARG A 70 4.86 15.69 -2.46
C ARG A 70 4.98 14.52 -3.44
N THR A 71 4.75 14.74 -4.74
CA THR A 71 4.84 13.65 -5.75
C THR A 71 6.19 12.94 -5.70
N ARG A 72 7.28 13.69 -5.48
CA ARG A 72 8.63 13.13 -5.34
C ARG A 72 8.76 12.18 -4.15
N SER A 73 8.21 12.53 -2.99
CA SER A 73 8.30 11.65 -1.81
C SER A 73 7.46 10.38 -1.98
N LEU A 74 6.30 10.47 -2.63
CA LEU A 74 5.48 9.30 -2.97
C LEU A 74 6.21 8.36 -3.94
N LEU A 75 6.87 8.91 -4.97
CA LEU A 75 7.65 8.11 -5.92
C LEU A 75 8.85 7.43 -5.25
N THR A 76 9.60 8.17 -4.42
CA THR A 76 10.71 7.59 -3.65
C THR A 76 10.23 6.44 -2.76
N PHE A 77 9.12 6.63 -2.05
CA PHE A 77 8.51 5.60 -1.22
C PHE A 77 8.11 4.36 -2.03
N ILE A 78 7.46 4.53 -3.19
CA ILE A 78 7.09 3.42 -4.08
C ILE A 78 8.34 2.65 -4.51
N VAL A 79 9.37 3.33 -4.97
CA VAL A 79 10.63 2.69 -5.41
C VAL A 79 11.30 1.93 -4.27
N GLU A 80 11.34 2.49 -3.07
CA GLU A 80 11.91 1.82 -1.89
C GLU A 80 11.14 0.56 -1.51
N VAL A 81 9.81 0.63 -1.50
CA VAL A 81 8.96 -0.52 -1.17
C VAL A 81 9.06 -1.59 -2.27
N ASP A 82 8.99 -1.21 -3.54
CA ASP A 82 9.10 -2.14 -4.67
C ASP A 82 10.46 -2.81 -4.73
N LEU A 83 11.54 -2.07 -4.43
CA LEU A 83 12.88 -2.64 -4.30
C LEU A 83 12.94 -3.65 -3.15
N GLY A 84 12.33 -3.33 -2.00
CA GLY A 84 12.19 -4.26 -0.88
C GLY A 84 11.42 -5.53 -1.25
N ILE A 85 10.32 -5.39 -2.00
CA ILE A 85 9.52 -6.50 -2.54
C ILE A 85 10.37 -7.34 -3.49
N ALA A 86 11.10 -6.71 -4.42
CA ALA A 86 11.94 -7.40 -5.40
C ALA A 86 13.07 -8.18 -4.73
N ILE A 87 13.79 -7.57 -3.78
CA ILE A 87 14.85 -8.22 -3.00
C ILE A 87 14.25 -9.37 -2.17
N GLY A 88 13.14 -9.14 -1.47
CA GLY A 88 12.48 -10.16 -0.66
C GLY A 88 12.01 -11.34 -1.51
N THR A 89 11.49 -11.09 -2.70
CA THR A 89 11.07 -12.12 -3.66
C THR A 89 12.27 -12.85 -4.25
N MET A 90 13.35 -12.15 -4.61
CA MET A 90 14.58 -12.76 -5.10
C MET A 90 15.21 -13.67 -4.05
N LEU A 91 15.27 -13.24 -2.79
CA LEU A 91 15.71 -14.11 -1.67
C LEU A 91 14.75 -15.29 -1.51
N ALA A 92 13.45 -15.06 -1.68
CA ALA A 92 12.43 -16.11 -1.59
C ALA A 92 12.43 -17.11 -2.78
N LEU A 93 13.05 -16.76 -3.91
CA LEU A 93 13.12 -17.65 -5.08
C LEU A 93 14.52 -18.24 -5.27
N GLY A 94 15.56 -17.49 -4.93
CA GLY A 94 16.97 -17.87 -5.11
C GLY A 94 17.50 -18.84 -4.06
N LEU A 95 16.87 -18.92 -2.88
CA LEU A 95 17.23 -19.90 -1.84
C LEU A 95 16.57 -21.27 -2.05
N GLY A 96 15.94 -21.55 -3.19
CA GLY A 96 15.16 -22.79 -3.38
C GLY A 96 15.92 -23.93 -4.06
N GLN A 97 16.64 -24.78 -3.30
CA GLN A 97 17.01 -26.17 -3.67
C GLN A 97 17.12 -27.19 -2.50
N GLY A 98 16.51 -26.95 -1.33
CA GLY A 98 16.69 -27.80 -0.15
C GLY A 98 15.54 -27.72 0.87
N ALA A 99 15.24 -28.83 1.55
CA ALA A 99 14.08 -28.96 2.45
C ALA A 99 14.10 -27.99 3.65
N TRP A 100 15.28 -27.63 4.16
CA TRP A 100 15.45 -26.61 5.21
C TRP A 100 15.23 -25.17 4.68
N GLN A 101 15.27 -24.97 3.37
CA GLN A 101 15.07 -23.67 2.75
C GLN A 101 13.59 -23.33 2.63
N VAL A 102 12.68 -24.31 2.51
CA VAL A 102 11.22 -24.06 2.47
C VAL A 102 10.71 -23.33 3.73
N ALA A 103 11.33 -23.55 4.89
CA ALA A 103 11.00 -22.84 6.13
C ALA A 103 11.54 -21.39 6.13
N LEU A 104 12.78 -21.19 5.68
CA LEU A 104 13.43 -19.87 5.57
C LEU A 104 12.83 -19.00 4.46
N LEU A 105 12.28 -19.62 3.42
CA LEU A 105 11.64 -18.96 2.28
C LEU A 105 10.27 -18.35 2.62
N LYS A 106 9.56 -18.90 3.61
CA LYS A 106 8.27 -18.37 4.05
C LYS A 106 8.40 -17.07 4.84
N PHE A 107 9.57 -16.79 5.42
CA PHE A 107 9.81 -15.57 6.20
C PHE A 107 9.79 -14.29 5.34
N PRO A 108 10.64 -14.13 4.30
CA PRO A 108 10.63 -12.93 3.46
C PRO A 108 9.31 -12.81 2.69
N LEU A 109 8.80 -13.93 2.20
CA LEU A 109 7.58 -13.95 1.39
C LEU A 109 6.37 -13.48 2.19
N ALA A 110 6.19 -13.92 3.43
CA ALA A 110 5.05 -13.49 4.24
C ALA A 110 5.08 -11.99 4.55
N VAL A 111 6.25 -11.43 4.88
CA VAL A 111 6.38 -9.98 5.12
C VAL A 111 6.07 -9.19 3.85
N VAL A 112 6.59 -9.64 2.71
CA VAL A 112 6.32 -9.02 1.41
C VAL A 112 4.83 -9.04 1.08
N VAL A 113 4.19 -10.21 1.20
CA VAL A 113 2.83 -10.46 0.73
C VAL A 113 1.77 -9.92 1.69
N VAL A 114 2.02 -9.91 3.00
CA VAL A 114 1.06 -9.47 4.02
C VAL A 114 1.21 -7.99 4.38
N PHE A 115 2.38 -7.39 4.21
CA PHE A 115 2.62 -5.99 4.57
C PHE A 115 3.04 -5.12 3.37
N ALA A 116 4.14 -5.46 2.70
CA ALA A 116 4.74 -4.57 1.70
C ALA A 116 3.83 -4.38 0.47
N LEU A 117 3.23 -5.46 -0.04
CA LEU A 117 2.33 -5.44 -1.19
C LEU A 117 1.08 -4.59 -0.95
N PRO A 118 0.32 -4.75 0.15
CA PRO A 118 -0.77 -3.84 0.52
C PRO A 118 -0.38 -2.37 0.55
N VAL A 119 0.74 -2.06 1.19
CA VAL A 119 1.25 -0.68 1.34
C VAL A 119 1.65 -0.10 -0.02
N ALA A 120 2.38 -0.86 -0.83
CA ALA A 120 2.74 -0.49 -2.20
C ALA A 120 1.50 -0.27 -3.06
N GLY A 121 0.50 -1.15 -2.95
CA GLY A 121 -0.76 -1.06 -3.68
C GLY A 121 -1.48 0.25 -3.43
N VAL A 122 -1.64 0.64 -2.17
CA VAL A 122 -2.24 1.94 -1.81
C VAL A 122 -1.43 3.10 -2.39
N ALA A 123 -0.09 3.07 -2.28
CA ALA A 123 0.76 4.11 -2.83
C ALA A 123 0.63 4.25 -4.36
N HIS A 124 0.58 3.12 -5.08
CA HIS A 124 0.35 3.07 -6.52
C HIS A 124 -1.02 3.62 -6.91
N VAL A 125 -2.08 3.24 -6.19
CA VAL A 125 -3.44 3.75 -6.44
C VAL A 125 -3.51 5.25 -6.23
N LEU A 126 -2.89 5.77 -5.16
CA LEU A 126 -2.80 7.22 -4.91
C LEU A 126 -2.02 7.96 -5.99
N LEU A 127 -0.93 7.37 -6.47
CA LEU A 127 -0.16 7.93 -7.58
C LEU A 127 -0.99 7.97 -8.87
N ALA A 128 -1.67 6.86 -9.19
CA ALA A 128 -2.55 6.77 -10.35
C ALA A 128 -3.67 7.82 -10.30
N GLU A 129 -4.35 7.97 -9.15
CA GLU A 129 -5.39 9.00 -8.96
C GLU A 129 -4.83 10.41 -9.22
N ARG A 130 -3.61 10.70 -8.74
CA ARG A 130 -2.98 12.01 -8.96
C ARG A 130 -2.62 12.25 -10.43
N LEU A 131 -2.12 11.24 -11.12
CA LEU A 131 -1.79 11.34 -12.55
C LEU A 131 -3.05 11.55 -13.37
N LEU A 132 -4.14 10.81 -13.08
CA LEU A 132 -5.43 10.97 -13.75
C LEU A 132 -6.05 12.35 -13.51
N ARG A 133 -5.93 12.92 -12.30
CA ARG A 133 -6.40 14.30 -12.01
C ARG A 133 -5.58 15.38 -12.70
N ARG A 134 -4.31 15.11 -13.02
CA ARG A 134 -3.41 16.05 -13.71
C ARG A 134 -3.58 16.07 -15.21
N SER A 135 -4.14 15.02 -15.79
CA SER A 135 -4.55 15.04 -17.19
C SER A 135 -5.83 15.87 -17.28
N PRO A 136 -5.79 17.13 -17.80
CA PRO A 136 -7.02 17.73 -18.24
C PRO A 136 -7.45 16.85 -19.41
N VAL A 137 -8.41 15.95 -19.18
CA VAL A 137 -9.21 15.47 -20.29
C VAL A 137 -9.82 16.75 -20.84
N ALA A 138 -9.23 17.26 -21.92
CA ALA A 138 -9.75 18.38 -22.67
C ALA A 138 -11.08 17.88 -23.21
N LEU A 139 -12.13 17.99 -22.40
CA LEU A 139 -13.48 17.84 -22.90
C LEU A 139 -13.53 18.81 -24.08
N PRO A 140 -13.83 18.33 -25.30
CA PRO A 140 -14.01 19.22 -26.41
C PRO A 140 -14.98 20.28 -25.90
N ARG A 141 -14.52 21.55 -25.85
CA ARG A 141 -15.42 22.67 -25.67
C ARG A 141 -16.35 22.56 -26.86
N VAL A 142 -17.46 21.85 -26.69
CA VAL A 142 -18.57 21.86 -27.63
C VAL A 142 -18.91 23.33 -27.70
N ALA A 143 -18.46 23.94 -28.79
CA ALA A 143 -18.55 25.36 -29.02
C ALA A 143 -20.03 25.66 -29.18
N ASN A 144 -20.70 25.87 -28.05
CA ASN A 144 -22.09 26.32 -27.99
C ASN A 144 -22.09 27.83 -28.28
N ARG A 145 -21.55 28.18 -29.45
CA ARG A 145 -21.41 29.55 -29.99
C ARG A 145 -22.21 29.74 -31.27
N ALA A 146 -23.14 28.84 -31.56
CA ALA A 146 -24.09 28.97 -32.65
C ALA A 146 -25.48 28.58 -32.14
N ALA A 147 -26.26 29.56 -31.64
CA ALA A 147 -27.74 29.53 -31.59
C ALA A 147 -28.39 30.55 -30.61
N ILE A 148 -27.73 31.65 -30.23
CA ILE A 148 -28.44 32.81 -29.67
C ILE A 148 -28.11 34.03 -30.52
N SER A 149 -28.53 33.95 -31.77
CA SER A 149 -28.82 35.09 -32.62
C SER A 149 -30.28 34.95 -33.06
N ARG A 150 -31.20 35.44 -32.22
CA ARG A 150 -32.54 35.90 -32.63
C ARG A 150 -32.95 37.05 -31.71
#